data_AF-A6HPM1-F1
#
_entry.id   AF-A6HPM1-F1
#
_cell.length_a   1.000
_cell.length_b   1.000
_cell.length_c   1.000
_cell.angle_alpha   90.00
_cell.angle_beta   90.00
_cell.angle_gamma   90.00
#
_symmetry.space_group_name_H-M   'P 1'
#
loop_
_entity.id
_entity.type
_entity.pdbx_description
1 polymer ?
#
loop_
_entity_poly.entity_id
_entity_poly.type
_entity_poly.pdbx_seq_one_letter_code
_entity_poly.pdbx_strand_id
1 'polypeptide(L)' 'MVLEGSGLINGQMTKDLGTLMAGHTIRIQLELYPIKAGRHQLQVLISSSEVKEIKGYKDIFIAAAPAS' A
#
# COMPACT_ATOMS: atom_id res chain seq x y z
N MET A 1 3.01 4.53 -8.33
CA MET A 1 2.92 4.20 -6.89
C MET A 1 3.59 2.86 -6.63
N VAL A 2 4.29 2.73 -5.51
CA VAL A 2 4.88 1.48 -5.01
C VAL A 2 4.35 1.24 -3.60
N LEU A 3 3.96 0.00 -3.30
CA LEU A 3 3.44 -0.45 -2.01
C LEU A 3 4.27 -1.63 -1.51
N GLU A 4 4.63 -1.59 -0.24
CA GLU A 4 5.38 -2.65 0.44
C GLU A 4 4.83 -2.86 1.84
N GLY A 5 4.97 -4.08 2.36
CA GLY A 5 4.57 -4.39 3.72
C GLY A 5 4.86 -5.84 4.05
N SER A 6 5.88 -6.07 4.87
CA SER A 6 6.23 -7.42 5.32
C SER A 6 5.01 -8.09 5.96
N GLY A 7 4.73 -9.34 5.59
CA GLY A 7 3.55 -10.06 6.07
C GLY A 7 2.22 -9.66 5.43
N LEU A 8 2.16 -8.56 4.67
CA LEU A 8 0.98 -8.09 3.95
C LEU A 8 1.09 -8.31 2.42
N ILE A 9 2.28 -8.07 1.86
CA ILE A 9 2.60 -8.18 0.44
C ILE A 9 3.88 -9.01 0.31
N ASN A 10 3.91 -9.96 -0.63
CA ASN A 10 5.14 -10.65 -0.99
C ASN A 10 5.94 -9.79 -1.98
N GLY A 11 7.05 -9.19 -1.52
CA GLY A 11 7.81 -8.22 -2.30
C GLY A 11 7.13 -6.86 -2.35
N GLN A 12 7.02 -6.28 -3.55
CA GLN A 12 6.42 -4.97 -3.79
C GLN A 12 5.27 -5.06 -4.78
N MET A 13 4.29 -4.16 -4.64
CA MET A 13 3.24 -3.95 -5.63
C MET A 13 3.41 -2.57 -6.28
N THR A 14 3.40 -2.52 -7.60
CA THR A 14 3.48 -1.27 -8.37
C THR A 14 2.15 -1.01 -9.08
N LYS A 15 1.73 0.27 -9.10
CA LYS A 15 0.53 0.71 -9.83
C LYS A 15 0.74 2.09 -10.42
N ASP A 16 0.40 2.23 -11.70
CA ASP A 16 0.29 3.52 -12.35
C ASP A 16 -1.01 4.20 -11.87
N LEU A 17 -0.90 5.47 -11.48
CA LEU A 17 -2.01 6.28 -10.99
C LEU A 17 -2.60 7.20 -12.08
N GLY A 18 -1.97 7.27 -13.25
CA GLY A 18 -2.30 8.21 -14.32
C GLY A 18 -1.96 9.65 -13.94
N THR A 19 -2.60 10.59 -14.63
CA THR A 19 -2.44 12.03 -14.42
C THR A 19 -3.47 12.54 -13.42
N LEU A 20 -3.01 13.29 -12.42
CA LEU A 20 -3.88 13.99 -11.47
C LEU A 20 -3.90 15.50 -11.78
N MET A 21 -5.09 16.04 -12.05
CA MET A 21 -5.24 17.48 -12.23
C MET A 21 -5.16 18.23 -10.90
N ALA A 22 -4.67 19.47 -10.93
CA ALA A 22 -4.63 20.34 -9.75
C ALA A 22 -6.04 20.46 -9.12
N GLY A 23 -6.09 20.44 -7.79
CA GLY A 23 -7.33 20.49 -7.01
C GLY A 23 -8.16 19.20 -7.00
N HIS A 24 -7.78 18.17 -7.75
CA HIS A 24 -8.50 16.90 -7.78
C HIS A 24 -7.88 15.88 -6.81
N THR A 25 -8.66 14.85 -6.47
CA THR A 25 -8.22 13.73 -5.64
C THR A 25 -8.42 12.42 -6.39
N ILE A 26 -7.40 11.57 -6.40
CA ILE A 26 -7.53 10.17 -6.82
C ILE A 26 -7.77 9.28 -5.60
N ARG A 27 -8.66 8.28 -5.74
CA ARG A 27 -8.89 7.23 -4.76
C ARG A 27 -8.62 5.88 -5.40
N ILE A 28 -7.89 5.02 -4.69
CA ILE A 28 -7.51 3.70 -5.18
C ILE A 28 -7.99 2.68 -4.16
N GLN A 29 -8.66 1.64 -4.64
CA GLN A 29 -8.96 0.46 -3.84
C GLN A 29 -7.94 -0.62 -4.15
N LEU A 30 -7.52 -1.33 -3.11
CA LEU A 30 -6.56 -2.41 -3.18
C LEU A 30 -7.08 -3.61 -2.41
N GLU A 31 -6.99 -4.78 -3.03
CA GLU A 31 -7.19 -6.05 -2.37
C GLU A 31 -5.84 -6.61 -1.94
N LEU A 32 -5.73 -6.97 -0.66
CA LEU A 32 -4.54 -7.56 -0.07
C LEU A 32 -4.91 -8.95 0.46
N TYR A 33 -3.98 -9.89 0.30
CA TYR A 33 -4.05 -11.23 0.87
C TYR A 33 -2.89 -11.39 1.86
N PRO A 34 -3.08 -10.99 3.13
CA PRO A 34 -2.02 -11.04 4.13
C PRO A 34 -1.49 -12.46 4.35
N ILE A 35 -0.18 -12.55 4.58
CA ILE A 35 0.58 -13.80 4.65
C ILE A 35 0.90 -14.16 6.11
N LYS A 36 1.03 -13.16 6.99
CA LYS A 36 1.40 -13.36 8.40
C LYS A 36 0.39 -12.67 9.32
N ALA A 37 0.01 -13.36 10.39
CA ALA A 37 -0.73 -12.75 11.50
C ALA A 37 0.14 -11.74 12.27
N GLY A 38 -0.48 -10.91 13.09
CA GLY A 38 0.19 -9.93 13.95
C GLY A 38 0.17 -8.51 13.40
N ARG A 39 0.99 -7.64 13.98
CA ARG A 39 1.13 -6.23 13.60
C ARG A 39 2.11 -6.09 12.44
N HIS A 40 1.67 -5.45 11.37
CA HIS A 40 2.47 -5.14 10.19
C HIS A 40 2.23 -3.70 9.79
N GLN A 41 3.14 -3.14 8.99
CA GLN A 41 2.99 -1.79 8.45
C GLN A 41 2.93 -1.86 6.93
N LEU A 42 1.88 -1.28 6.35
CA LEU A 42 1.78 -1.04 4.92
C LEU A 42 2.37 0.33 4.63
N GLN A 43 3.35 0.38 3.75
CA GLN A 43 4.03 1.60 3.32
C GLN A 43 3.72 1.88 1.85
N VAL A 44 3.59 3.16 1.51
CA VAL A 44 3.37 3.64 0.15
C VAL A 44 4.40 4.70 -0.22
N LEU A 45 4.93 4.59 -1.44
CA LEU A 45 5.73 5.60 -2.11
C LEU A 45 5.03 6.03 -3.40
N ILE A 46 4.72 7.32 -3.52
CA ILE A 46 4.14 7.93 -4.72
C ILE A 46 5.17 8.91 -5.30
N SER A 47 5.33 8.85 -6.61
CA SER A 47 6.21 9.71 -7.38
C SER A 47 5.55 9.99 -8.73
N SER A 48 5.74 11.20 -9.24
CA SER A 48 5.23 11.72 -10.52
C SER A 48 6.35 12.48 -11.23
N SER A 49 6.13 13.08 -12.40
CA SER A 49 7.13 13.96 -13.04
C SER A 49 7.40 15.21 -12.21
N GLU A 50 6.38 15.77 -11.56
CA GLU A 50 6.41 17.08 -10.90
C GLU A 50 6.73 16.99 -9.41
N VAL A 51 6.25 15.94 -8.74
CA VAL A 51 6.46 15.71 -7.30
C VAL A 51 7.03 14.31 -7.07
N LYS A 52 8.16 14.25 -6.38
CA LYS A 52 8.86 13.01 -6.06
C LYS A 52 8.66 12.65 -4.58
N GLU A 53 8.81 11.37 -4.28
CA GLU A 53 8.99 10.85 -2.92
C GLU A 53 7.89 11.18 -1.90
N ILE A 54 6.63 11.18 -2.32
CA ILE A 54 5.51 11.28 -1.37
C ILE A 54 5.40 9.94 -0.64
N LYS A 55 5.61 9.95 0.67
CA LYS A 55 5.59 8.76 1.53
C LYS A 55 4.34 8.74 2.41
N GLY A 56 3.82 7.55 2.66
CA GLY A 56 2.75 7.33 3.62
C GLY A 56 2.84 5.93 4.21
N TYR A 57 2.21 5.71 5.36
CA TYR A 57 2.12 4.38 5.96
C TYR A 57 0.82 4.21 6.73
N LYS A 58 0.48 2.95 7.00
CA LYS A 58 -0.60 2.56 7.90
C LYS A 58 -0.25 1.27 8.63
N ASP A 59 -0.40 1.28 9.95
CA ASP A 59 -0.28 0.07 10.75
C ASP A 59 -1.56 -0.76 10.62
N ILE A 60 -1.39 -2.07 10.40
CA ILE A 60 -2.46 -3.04 10.18
C ILE A 60 -2.24 -4.22 11.11
N PHE A 61 -3.28 -4.61 11.85
CA PHE A 61 -3.27 -5.84 12.63
C PHE A 61 -4.03 -6.94 11.90
N ILE A 62 -3.37 -8.07 11.68
CA ILE A 62 -3.93 -9.27 11.05
C ILE A 62 -4.19 -10.31 12.12
N ALA A 63 -5.44 -10.73 12.26
CA ALA A 63 -5.81 -11.80 13.18
C ALA A 63 -5.19 -13.14 12.74
N ALA A 64 -4.90 -14.02 13.70
CA ALA A 64 -4.49 -15.38 13.38
C ALA A 64 -5.64 -16.15 12.70
N ALA A 65 -5.29 -16.99 11.73
CA ALA A 65 -6.26 -17.88 11.12
C ALA A 65 -6.79 -18.87 12.18
N PRO A 66 -8.09 -19.21 12.16
CA PRO A 66 -8.65 -20.21 13.06
C PRO A 66 -8.00 -21.57 12.82
N ALA A 67 -7.90 -22.38 13.87
CA ALA A 67 -7.49 -23.78 13.75
C ALA A 67 -8.50 -24.53 12.88
N SER A 68 -7.99 -25.39 11.99
CA SER A 68 -8.78 -26.27 11.12
C SER A 68 -9.36 -27.44 11.88
#